data_AF-A0A0S9N7E4-F1
#
_entry.id   AF-A0A0S9N7E4-F1
#
_cell.length_a   1.000
_cell.length_b   1.000
_cell.length_c   1.000
_cell.angle_alpha   90.00
_cell.angle_beta   90.00
_cell.angle_gamma   90.00
#
_symmetry.space_group_name_H-M   'P 1'
#
loop_
_entity.id
_entity.type
_entity.pdbx_description
1 polymer ?
#
loop_
_entity_poly.entity_id
_entity_poly.type
_entity_poly.pdbx_seq_one_letter_code
_entity_poly.pdbx_strand_id
1 'polypeptide(L)'
;MQISGELSGSPFPGACHEAQLGVMPLVRPHEYAEAMRFERPSRAPVLLSPSQRYLLLKNLVIEMRRSLPEISVFGVRLFGPDFNVQLPRELLSADVFITHAPLDLLPTLLESGTRNIVLIHHGLRADPIEQGDNELVIWLLASGPELRAGVETFLRESEVLRVLGNLRLRSVLAEEMPRLGEIARIGLRPSPADGSAQ
;
A
#
# COMPACT_ATOMS: atom_id res chain seq x y z
N MET A 1 5.42 -14.07 -6.42
CA MET A 1 5.89 -14.04 -5.01
C MET A 1 5.13 -12.98 -4.24
N GLN A 2 4.88 -13.19 -2.95
CA GLN A 2 4.30 -12.21 -2.05
C GLN A 2 5.26 -11.93 -0.90
N ILE A 3 5.47 -10.66 -0.60
CA ILE A 3 6.17 -10.14 0.57
C ILE A 3 5.13 -9.42 1.41
N SER A 4 5.02 -9.72 2.69
CA SER A 4 4.07 -9.04 3.58
C SER A 4 4.66 -8.80 4.95
N GLY A 5 4.29 -7.70 5.60
CA GLY A 5 4.68 -7.41 6.97
C GLY A 5 3.84 -6.29 7.55
N GLU A 6 4.05 -5.99 8.83
CA GLU A 6 3.34 -4.93 9.55
C GLU A 6 4.37 -3.91 10.04
N LEU A 7 4.11 -2.61 9.88
CA LEU A 7 4.97 -1.62 10.51
C LEU A 7 4.74 -1.63 12.03
N SER A 8 5.79 -1.97 12.78
CA SER A 8 5.79 -1.94 14.25
C SER A 8 6.28 -0.60 14.82
N GLY A 9 6.78 0.29 13.96
CA GLY A 9 7.33 1.61 14.28
C GLY A 9 7.39 2.50 13.04
N SER A 10 7.60 3.80 13.23
CA SER A 10 7.79 4.72 12.10
C SER A 10 9.14 4.45 11.43
N PRO A 11 9.21 4.28 10.09
CA PRO A 11 10.46 4.21 9.35
C PRO A 11 11.25 5.51 9.30
N PHE A 12 10.63 6.64 9.68
CA PHE A 12 11.24 7.94 9.54
C PHE A 12 11.87 8.39 10.87
N PRO A 13 13.06 9.02 10.83
CA PRO A 13 13.70 9.53 12.04
C PRO A 13 12.85 10.65 12.66
N GLY A 14 12.50 10.50 13.95
CA GLY A 14 11.68 11.46 14.68
C GLY A 14 10.62 10.79 15.57
N ALA A 15 9.95 11.58 16.41
CA ALA A 15 8.79 11.12 17.19
C ALA A 15 7.52 11.01 16.31
N CYS A 16 6.46 10.41 16.85
CA CYS A 16 5.15 10.32 16.17
C CYS A 16 4.69 11.69 15.66
N HIS A 17 4.09 11.72 14.46
CA HIS A 17 3.62 12.95 13.83
C HIS A 17 2.12 13.14 14.04
N GLU A 18 1.67 14.38 13.99
CA GLU A 18 0.24 14.68 13.87
C GLU A 18 -0.25 14.22 12.49
N ALA A 19 -1.41 13.57 12.42
CA ALA A 19 -1.95 13.04 11.16
C ALA A 19 -2.20 14.13 10.10
N GLN A 20 -2.40 15.38 10.51
CA GLN A 20 -2.73 16.54 9.65
C GLN A 20 -3.88 16.27 8.67
N LEU A 21 -4.82 15.39 9.06
CA LEU A 21 -5.96 15.03 8.24
C LEU A 21 -7.01 16.14 8.26
N GLY A 22 -7.30 16.68 7.08
CA GLY A 22 -8.42 17.58 6.87
C GLY A 22 -9.73 16.82 6.75
N VAL A 23 -10.85 17.51 7.01
CA VAL A 23 -12.18 16.96 6.73
C VAL A 23 -12.40 17.01 5.22
N MET A 24 -12.66 15.87 4.57
CA MET A 24 -13.16 15.87 3.20
C MET A 24 -14.62 16.34 3.23
N PRO A 25 -14.99 17.43 2.52
CA PRO A 25 -16.39 17.82 2.42
C PRO A 25 -17.12 16.76 1.58
N LEU A 26 -17.93 15.93 2.26
CA LEU A 26 -18.86 15.02 1.59
C LEU A 26 -20.04 15.87 1.10
N VAL A 27 -20.25 15.90 -0.20
CA VAL A 27 -21.29 16.72 -0.85
C VAL A 27 -22.36 15.84 -1.50
N ARG A 28 -22.04 14.58 -1.82
CA ARG A 28 -22.92 13.67 -2.54
C ARG A 28 -23.34 12.48 -1.67
N PRO A 29 -24.60 12.00 -1.75
CA PRO A 29 -25.09 10.89 -0.94
C PRO A 29 -24.24 9.61 -0.98
N HIS A 30 -23.65 9.26 -2.13
CA HIS A 30 -22.79 8.07 -2.23
C HIS A 30 -21.45 8.22 -1.50
N GLU A 31 -20.96 9.45 -1.32
CA GLU A 31 -19.71 9.69 -0.59
C GLU A 31 -19.86 9.38 0.90
N TYR A 32 -21.08 9.50 1.45
CA TYR A 32 -21.38 9.10 2.82
C TYR A 32 -21.37 7.58 3.02
N ALA A 33 -21.77 6.81 2.00
CA ALA A 33 -21.68 5.35 2.03
C ALA A 33 -20.20 4.88 2.00
N GLU A 34 -19.32 5.67 1.39
CA GLU A 34 -17.89 5.41 1.34
C GLU A 34 -17.12 6.06 2.50
N ALA A 35 -17.78 6.83 3.35
CA ALA A 35 -17.14 7.62 4.41
C ALA A 35 -16.28 6.78 5.37
N MET A 36 -16.67 5.52 5.59
CA MET A 36 -15.94 4.55 6.41
C MET A 36 -14.55 4.18 5.84
N ARG A 37 -14.30 4.48 4.56
CA ARG A 37 -13.02 4.25 3.88
C ARG A 37 -12.05 5.41 4.06
N PHE A 38 -12.52 6.59 4.45
CA PHE A 38 -11.65 7.73 4.74
C PHE A 38 -11.09 7.64 6.15
N GLU A 39 -9.88 8.16 6.30
CA GLU A 39 -9.26 8.34 7.60
C GLU A 39 -10.01 9.41 8.37
N ARG A 40 -10.19 9.19 9.67
CA ARG A 40 -10.91 10.15 10.49
C ARG A 40 -9.98 11.32 10.81
N PRO A 41 -10.48 12.58 10.76
CA PRO A 41 -9.70 13.71 11.24
C PRO A 41 -9.23 13.45 12.67
N SER A 42 -7.92 13.43 12.86
CA SER A 42 -7.30 13.07 14.14
C SER A 42 -6.08 13.93 14.39
N ARG A 43 -5.91 14.32 15.67
CA ARG A 43 -4.68 14.94 16.17
C ARG A 43 -3.84 13.96 16.99
N ALA A 44 -4.25 12.69 17.03
CA ALA A 44 -3.51 11.65 17.72
C ALA A 44 -2.14 11.43 17.07
N PRO A 45 -1.14 10.96 17.83
CA PRO A 45 0.10 10.47 17.25
C PRO A 45 -0.21 9.31 16.31
N VAL A 46 0.28 9.40 15.08
CA VAL A 46 0.16 8.34 14.08
C VAL A 46 1.53 7.78 13.74
N LEU A 47 1.55 6.52 13.27
CA LEU A 47 2.76 5.85 12.83
C LEU A 47 3.37 6.55 11.61
N LEU A 48 2.50 6.96 10.69
CA LEU A 48 2.83 7.65 9.46
C LEU A 48 1.78 8.73 9.20
N SER A 49 2.23 9.97 9.04
CA SER A 49 1.40 10.99 8.39
C SER A 49 1.16 10.64 6.91
N PRO A 50 0.13 11.21 6.26
CA PRO A 50 -0.11 11.01 4.84
C PRO A 50 1.11 11.32 3.94
N SER A 51 1.83 12.41 4.24
CA SER A 51 3.08 12.78 3.56
C SER A 51 4.16 11.70 3.69
N GLN A 52 4.32 11.13 4.89
CA GLN A 52 5.30 10.07 5.13
C GLN A 52 4.88 8.75 4.49
N ARG A 53 3.58 8.45 4.44
CA ARG A 53 3.06 7.31 3.67
C ARG A 53 3.43 7.44 2.19
N TYR A 54 3.22 8.59 1.57
CA TYR A 54 3.60 8.79 0.16
C TYR A 54 5.11 8.72 -0.04
N LEU A 55 5.89 9.23 0.92
CA LEU A 55 7.35 9.12 0.88
C LEU A 55 7.82 7.66 1.00
N LEU A 56 7.17 6.86 1.86
CA LEU A 56 7.43 5.43 2.01
C LEU A 56 7.16 4.70 0.69
N LEU A 57 5.99 4.92 0.09
CA LEU A 57 5.59 4.28 -1.17
C LEU A 57 6.52 4.70 -2.31
N LYS A 58 6.90 5.97 -2.38
CA LYS A 58 7.93 6.46 -3.30
C LYS A 58 9.24 5.70 -3.12
N ASN A 59 9.75 5.63 -1.90
CA ASN A 59 11.04 4.99 -1.62
C ASN A 59 11.00 3.50 -1.99
N LEU A 60 9.87 2.83 -1.71
CA LEU A 60 9.65 1.45 -2.10
C LEU A 60 9.72 1.27 -3.62
N VAL A 61 9.05 2.14 -4.40
CA VAL A 61 9.10 2.10 -5.87
C VAL A 61 10.53 2.35 -6.37
N ILE A 62 11.26 3.31 -5.79
CA ILE A 62 12.65 3.62 -6.18
C ILE A 62 13.57 2.43 -5.89
N GLU A 63 13.51 1.87 -4.69
CA GLU A 63 14.33 0.72 -4.28
C GLU A 63 14.05 -0.49 -5.17
N MET A 64 12.77 -0.77 -5.45
CA MET A 64 12.40 -1.85 -6.35
C MET A 64 12.90 -1.64 -7.76
N ARG A 65 12.75 -0.45 -8.36
CA ARG A 65 13.29 -0.18 -9.69
C ARG A 65 14.81 -0.36 -9.75
N ARG A 66 15.51 0.05 -8.69
CA ARG A 66 16.96 -0.11 -8.59
C ARG A 66 17.38 -1.58 -8.54
N SER A 67 16.66 -2.39 -7.78
CA SER A 67 16.97 -3.81 -7.60
C SER A 67 16.36 -4.72 -8.66
N LEU A 68 15.30 -4.29 -9.33
CA LEU A 68 14.50 -5.04 -10.30
C LEU A 68 14.29 -4.17 -11.56
N PRO A 69 15.34 -3.95 -12.37
CA PRO A 69 15.26 -3.06 -13.52
C PRO A 69 14.32 -3.57 -14.61
N GLU A 70 13.94 -4.85 -14.61
CA GLU A 70 13.03 -5.44 -15.59
C GLU A 70 11.54 -5.27 -15.24
N ILE A 71 11.19 -4.62 -14.11
CA ILE A 71 9.79 -4.30 -13.79
C ILE A 71 9.21 -3.36 -14.84
N SER A 72 8.10 -3.77 -15.42
CA SER A 72 7.43 -2.99 -16.46
C SER A 72 6.37 -2.06 -15.88
N VAL A 73 5.71 -2.46 -14.79
CA VAL A 73 4.57 -1.75 -14.22
C VAL A 73 4.51 -1.92 -12.70
N PHE A 74 4.14 -0.83 -12.02
CA PHE A 74 3.75 -0.80 -10.61
C PHE A 74 2.26 -0.49 -10.49
N GLY A 75 1.53 -1.26 -9.69
CA GLY A 75 0.20 -0.90 -9.19
C GLY A 75 0.30 -0.54 -7.71
N VAL A 76 -0.03 0.68 -7.32
CA VAL A 76 0.08 1.15 -5.94
C VAL A 76 -1.30 1.45 -5.39
N ARG A 77 -1.64 0.83 -4.26
CA ARG A 77 -2.88 1.14 -3.55
C ARG A 77 -2.78 2.55 -2.99
N LEU A 78 -3.80 3.39 -3.18
CA LEU A 78 -4.01 4.62 -2.40
C LEU A 78 -5.49 4.74 -2.00
N PHE A 79 -5.73 5.22 -0.77
CA PHE A 79 -7.08 5.45 -0.24
C PHE A 79 -7.44 6.92 -0.33
N GLY A 80 -8.27 7.27 -1.32
CA GLY A 80 -8.71 8.65 -1.53
C GLY A 80 -7.53 9.61 -1.78
N PRO A 81 -7.83 10.85 -2.19
CA PRO A 81 -6.83 11.89 -2.17
C PRO A 81 -6.66 12.42 -0.75
N ASP A 82 -5.44 12.38 -0.21
CA ASP A 82 -5.07 13.25 0.90
C ASP A 82 -4.93 14.66 0.30
N PHE A 83 -6.05 15.39 0.15
CA PHE A 83 -6.12 16.61 -0.68
C PHE A 83 -5.09 17.70 -0.34
N ASN A 84 -4.51 17.65 0.86
CA ASN A 84 -3.51 18.59 1.32
C ASN A 84 -2.06 18.11 1.12
N VAL A 85 -1.86 16.93 0.53
CA VAL A 85 -0.54 16.32 0.35
C VAL A 85 -0.29 16.03 -1.12
N GLN A 86 0.77 16.63 -1.65
CA GLN A 86 1.18 16.41 -3.02
C GLN A 86 1.81 15.02 -3.19
N LEU A 87 1.36 14.28 -4.20
CA LEU A 87 1.98 13.01 -4.58
C LEU A 87 3.39 13.25 -5.15
N PRO A 88 4.40 12.49 -4.70
CA PRO A 88 5.73 12.54 -5.30
C PRO A 88 5.71 12.14 -6.78
N ARG A 89 6.53 12.80 -7.60
CA ARG A 89 6.62 12.55 -9.06
C ARG A 89 6.88 11.08 -9.41
N GLU A 90 7.60 10.36 -8.56
CA GLU A 90 7.92 8.94 -8.80
C GLU A 90 6.66 8.06 -8.78
N LEU A 91 5.65 8.43 -7.99
CA LEU A 91 4.33 7.77 -7.98
C LEU A 91 3.44 8.20 -9.15
N LEU A 92 3.81 9.27 -9.86
CA LEU A 92 3.12 9.80 -11.04
C LEU A 92 3.84 9.42 -12.35
N SER A 93 4.77 8.48 -12.30
CA SER A 93 5.47 7.99 -13.49
C SER A 93 4.52 7.19 -14.38
N ALA A 94 4.78 7.16 -15.69
CA ALA A 94 3.88 6.54 -16.68
C ALA A 94 3.65 5.03 -16.48
N ASP A 95 4.57 4.35 -15.79
CA ASP A 95 4.54 2.94 -15.43
C ASP A 95 3.95 2.68 -14.03
N VAL A 96 3.42 3.70 -13.35
CA VAL A 96 2.81 3.58 -12.02
C VAL A 96 1.31 3.86 -12.11
N PHE A 97 0.51 2.84 -11.82
CA PHE A 97 -0.94 2.96 -11.69
C PHE A 97 -1.32 3.13 -10.23
N ILE A 98 -1.99 4.24 -9.92
CA ILE A 98 -2.57 4.50 -8.61
C ILE A 98 -4.04 4.09 -8.64
N THR A 99 -4.45 3.21 -7.72
CA THR A 99 -5.85 2.74 -7.63
C THR A 99 -6.19 2.29 -6.21
N HIS A 100 -7.47 2.19 -5.87
CA HIS A 100 -7.91 1.65 -4.59
C HIS A 100 -7.80 0.12 -4.50
N ALA A 101 -7.72 -0.57 -5.66
CA ALA A 101 -7.63 -2.02 -5.78
C ALA A 101 -6.62 -2.43 -6.88
N PRO A 102 -5.30 -2.42 -6.59
CA PRO A 102 -4.27 -2.75 -7.60
C PRO A 102 -4.40 -4.14 -8.21
N LEU A 103 -4.91 -5.12 -7.45
CA LEU A 103 -5.13 -6.47 -7.93
C LEU A 103 -6.18 -6.54 -9.06
N ASP A 104 -7.14 -5.61 -9.08
CA ASP A 104 -8.18 -5.57 -10.11
C ASP A 104 -7.64 -5.13 -11.48
N LEU A 105 -6.43 -4.52 -11.51
CA LEU A 105 -5.74 -4.17 -12.76
C LEU A 105 -5.09 -5.39 -13.42
N LEU A 106 -4.87 -6.46 -12.66
CA LEU A 106 -4.04 -7.58 -13.06
C LEU A 106 -4.55 -8.29 -14.33
N PRO A 107 -5.85 -8.61 -14.49
CA PRO A 107 -6.35 -9.24 -15.70
C PRO A 107 -6.05 -8.39 -16.95
N THR A 108 -6.38 -7.10 -16.91
CA THR A 108 -6.15 -6.16 -18.01
C THR A 108 -4.67 -6.03 -18.37
N LEU A 109 -3.78 -5.97 -17.38
CA LEU A 109 -2.33 -5.91 -17.60
C LEU A 109 -1.80 -7.20 -18.22
N LEU A 110 -2.27 -8.36 -17.79
CA LEU A 110 -1.83 -9.64 -18.33
C LEU A 110 -2.33 -9.86 -19.76
N GLU A 111 -3.58 -9.49 -20.05
CA GLU A 111 -4.20 -9.52 -21.38
C GLU A 111 -3.50 -8.60 -22.38
N SER A 112 -3.02 -7.44 -21.93
CA SER A 112 -2.23 -6.53 -22.77
C SER A 112 -0.80 -7.03 -23.04
N GLY A 113 -0.43 -8.19 -22.51
CA GLY A 113 0.90 -8.77 -22.64
C GLY A 113 1.93 -8.18 -21.68
N THR A 114 1.52 -7.32 -20.74
CA THR A 114 2.41 -6.78 -19.71
C THR A 114 2.95 -7.92 -18.84
N ARG A 115 4.25 -7.87 -18.55
CA ARG A 115 4.96 -8.83 -17.69
C ARG A 115 5.73 -8.06 -16.61
N ASN A 116 6.29 -8.79 -15.64
CA ASN A 116 7.08 -8.21 -14.55
C ASN A 116 6.33 -7.09 -13.83
N ILE A 117 5.23 -7.45 -13.20
CA ILE A 117 4.30 -6.53 -12.54
C ILE A 117 4.57 -6.56 -11.05
N VAL A 118 4.66 -5.39 -10.44
CA VAL A 118 4.66 -5.22 -8.98
C VAL A 118 3.34 -4.60 -8.55
N LEU A 119 2.69 -5.19 -7.56
CA LEU A 119 1.50 -4.62 -6.93
C LEU A 119 1.80 -4.37 -5.46
N ILE A 120 1.73 -3.10 -5.04
CA ILE A 120 1.92 -2.66 -3.66
C ILE A 120 0.54 -2.34 -3.09
N HIS A 121 0.17 -3.06 -2.05
CA HIS A 121 -1.05 -2.85 -1.29
C HIS A 121 -0.69 -2.62 0.16
N HIS A 122 -1.43 -1.72 0.79
CA HIS A 122 -1.14 -1.36 2.15
C HIS A 122 -2.42 -1.07 2.93
N GLY A 123 -2.38 -1.36 4.23
CA GLY A 123 -3.32 -0.92 5.26
C GLY A 123 -2.78 0.26 6.07
N LEU A 124 -1.71 0.91 5.59
CA LEU A 124 -1.10 2.08 6.23
C LEU A 124 -2.09 3.23 6.28
N ARG A 125 -2.63 3.47 7.47
CA ARG A 125 -3.59 4.53 7.74
C ARG A 125 -3.01 5.55 8.72
N ALA A 126 -3.31 6.82 8.52
CA ALA A 126 -3.03 7.88 9.49
C ALA A 126 -4.10 7.91 10.61
N ASP A 127 -4.41 6.73 11.15
CA ASP A 127 -5.23 6.55 12.35
C ASP A 127 -4.31 6.33 13.57
N PRO A 128 -4.84 6.45 14.82
CA PRO A 128 -4.08 6.08 16.01
C PRO A 128 -3.46 4.69 15.90
N ILE A 129 -2.29 4.49 16.51
CA ILE A 129 -1.48 3.26 16.37
C ILE A 129 -2.29 2.00 16.67
N GLU A 130 -3.21 2.06 17.65
CA GLU A 130 -4.06 0.94 18.08
C GLU A 130 -5.17 0.58 17.07
N GLN A 131 -5.43 1.44 16.08
CA GLN A 131 -6.51 1.30 15.10
C GLN A 131 -5.99 1.08 13.67
N GLY A 132 -4.70 1.33 13.43
CA GLY A 132 -4.08 1.10 12.13
C GLY A 132 -3.78 -0.38 11.89
N ASP A 133 -4.20 -0.90 10.74
CA ASP A 133 -3.85 -2.26 10.27
C ASP A 133 -2.33 -2.36 10.00
N ASN A 134 -1.73 -1.24 9.58
CA ASN A 134 -0.28 -1.04 9.38
C ASN A 134 0.40 -2.08 8.45
N GLU A 135 -0.41 -2.85 7.72
CA GLU A 135 0.04 -3.90 6.82
C GLU A 135 0.65 -3.30 5.54
N LEU A 136 1.73 -3.89 5.07
CA LEU A 136 2.26 -3.71 3.73
C LEU A 136 2.35 -5.08 3.05
N VAL A 137 1.76 -5.20 1.87
CA VAL A 137 1.79 -6.39 1.04
C VAL A 137 2.26 -6.02 -0.36
N ILE A 138 3.22 -6.79 -0.86
CA ILE A 138 3.83 -6.60 -2.16
C ILE A 138 3.70 -7.91 -2.92
N TRP A 139 3.01 -7.88 -4.05
CA TRP A 139 3.00 -8.99 -4.99
C TRP A 139 3.94 -8.69 -6.15
N LEU A 140 4.79 -9.67 -6.45
CA LEU A 140 5.70 -9.66 -7.58
C LEU A 140 5.27 -10.76 -8.54
N LEU A 141 4.74 -10.36 -9.69
CA LEU A 141 4.41 -11.23 -10.81
C LEU A 141 5.50 -11.10 -11.86
N ALA A 142 6.56 -11.83 -11.67
CA ALA A 142 7.73 -11.72 -12.50
C ALA A 142 8.44 -13.07 -12.54
N SER A 143 9.07 -13.36 -13.68
CA SER A 143 9.68 -14.65 -13.98
C SER A 143 11.03 -14.44 -14.65
N GLY A 144 12.06 -15.12 -14.16
CA GLY A 144 13.40 -15.07 -14.74
C GLY A 144 14.49 -15.22 -13.68
N PRO A 145 15.68 -15.72 -14.06
CA PRO A 145 16.81 -15.86 -13.15
C PRO A 145 17.39 -14.50 -12.69
N GLU A 146 17.46 -13.50 -13.58
CA GLU A 146 17.94 -12.15 -13.24
C GLU A 146 17.04 -11.49 -12.19
N LEU A 147 15.74 -11.65 -12.38
CA LEU A 147 14.76 -11.04 -11.51
C LEU A 147 14.71 -11.70 -10.12
N ARG A 148 15.02 -13.00 -10.03
CA ARG A 148 15.21 -13.66 -8.72
C ARG A 148 16.39 -13.07 -7.95
N ALA A 149 17.53 -12.85 -8.60
CA ALA A 149 18.68 -12.21 -7.97
C ALA A 149 18.37 -10.77 -7.56
N GLY A 150 17.60 -10.05 -8.38
CA GLY A 150 17.09 -8.71 -8.06
C GLY A 150 16.17 -8.71 -6.84
N VAL A 151 15.31 -9.72 -6.71
CA VAL A 151 14.42 -9.89 -5.54
C VAL A 151 15.25 -10.13 -4.27
N GLU A 152 16.22 -11.03 -4.33
CA GLU A 152 17.09 -11.32 -3.18
C GLU A 152 17.88 -10.06 -2.75
N THR A 153 18.34 -9.28 -3.73
CA THR A 153 19.00 -7.98 -3.50
C THR A 153 18.04 -6.99 -2.83
N PHE A 154 16.82 -6.85 -3.36
CA PHE A 154 15.79 -5.99 -2.79
C PHE A 154 15.47 -6.38 -1.34
N LEU A 155 15.27 -7.66 -1.06
CA LEU A 155 14.98 -8.16 0.29
C LEU A 155 16.11 -7.86 1.29
N ARG A 156 17.37 -7.91 0.85
CA ARG A 156 18.55 -7.66 1.70
C ARG A 156 18.82 -6.17 1.93
N GLU A 157 18.58 -5.36 0.90
CA GLU A 157 19.06 -3.97 0.85
C GLU A 157 17.96 -2.94 1.05
N SER A 158 16.69 -3.32 0.98
CA SER A 158 15.58 -2.40 1.22
C SER A 158 15.58 -1.88 2.65
N GLU A 159 15.63 -0.56 2.81
CA GLU A 159 15.50 0.07 4.12
C GLU A 159 14.05 0.03 4.59
N VAL A 160 13.09 0.10 3.66
CA VAL A 160 11.66 -0.01 3.94
C VAL A 160 11.32 -1.38 4.54
N LEU A 161 11.88 -2.47 4.01
CA LEU A 161 11.59 -3.79 4.56
C LEU A 161 12.18 -4.03 5.95
N ARG A 162 13.24 -3.31 6.34
CA ARG A 162 13.89 -3.46 7.65
C ARG A 162 13.04 -2.97 8.81
N VAL A 163 12.08 -2.08 8.54
CA VAL A 163 11.18 -1.51 9.56
C VAL A 163 9.87 -2.29 9.68
N LEU A 164 9.64 -3.27 8.80
CA LEU A 164 8.50 -4.16 8.89
C LEU A 164 8.77 -5.23 9.96
N GLY A 165 7.94 -5.23 11.00
CA GLY A 165 7.78 -6.37 11.88
C GLY A 165 7.10 -7.52 11.14
N ASN A 166 7.31 -8.74 11.64
CA ASN A 166 6.62 -9.95 11.17
C ASN A 166 6.73 -10.19 9.65
N LEU A 167 7.86 -9.85 9.04
CA LEU A 167 8.08 -10.04 7.60
C LEU A 167 7.88 -11.51 7.20
N ARG A 168 6.99 -11.74 6.23
CA ARG A 168 6.63 -13.04 5.67
C ARG A 168 6.87 -13.04 4.17
N LEU A 169 7.43 -14.13 3.68
CA LEU A 169 7.64 -14.40 2.27
C LEU A 169 6.80 -15.63 1.90
N ARG A 170 5.95 -15.49 0.89
CA ARG A 170 5.13 -16.58 0.36
C ARG A 170 5.32 -16.70 -1.14
N SER A 171 5.56 -17.92 -1.62
CA SER A 171 5.37 -18.20 -3.04
C SER A 171 3.87 -18.23 -3.31
N VAL A 172 3.42 -17.39 -4.23
CA VAL A 172 2.01 -17.33 -4.66
C VAL A 172 1.97 -17.89 -6.07
N LEU A 173 1.18 -18.95 -6.25
CA LEU A 173 0.94 -19.52 -7.56
C LEU A 173 0.04 -18.55 -8.34
N ALA A 174 0.24 -18.44 -9.66
CA ALA A 174 -0.54 -17.54 -10.51
C ALA A 174 -2.06 -17.78 -10.38
N GLU A 175 -2.47 -19.02 -10.12
CA GLU A 175 -3.86 -19.47 -9.94
C GLU A 175 -4.50 -18.94 -8.64
N GLU A 176 -3.71 -18.54 -7.65
CA GLU A 176 -4.22 -17.99 -6.38
C GLU A 176 -4.50 -16.48 -6.47
N MET A 177 -3.97 -15.78 -7.48
CA MET A 177 -4.05 -14.32 -7.58
C MET A 177 -5.46 -13.76 -7.82
N PRO A 178 -6.35 -14.39 -8.64
CA PRO A 178 -7.73 -13.94 -8.77
C PRO A 178 -8.52 -14.01 -7.45
N ARG A 179 -8.25 -15.05 -6.64
CA ARG A 179 -8.88 -15.22 -5.31
C ARG A 179 -8.36 -14.22 -4.28
N LEU A 180 -7.12 -13.75 -4.43
CA LEU A 180 -6.56 -12.69 -3.57
C LEU A 180 -7.24 -11.34 -3.80
N GLY A 181 -7.73 -11.06 -5.02
CA GLY A 181 -8.53 -9.86 -5.31
C GLY A 181 -9.85 -9.84 -4.50
N GLU A 182 -10.50 -10.99 -4.32
CA GLU A 182 -11.69 -11.10 -3.48
C GLU A 182 -11.37 -10.92 -1.99
N ILE A 183 -10.25 -11.47 -1.50
CA ILE A 183 -9.82 -11.31 -0.09
C ILE A 183 -9.43 -9.86 0.22
N ALA A 184 -8.74 -9.16 -0.70
CA ALA A 184 -8.38 -7.75 -0.54
C ALA A 184 -9.60 -6.82 -0.50
N ARG A 185 -10.73 -7.22 -1.13
CA ARG A 185 -12.01 -6.53 -1.02
C ARG A 185 -12.69 -6.74 0.34
N ILE A 186 -12.47 -7.90 0.98
CA ILE A 186 -13.09 -8.32 2.24
C ILE A 186 -12.31 -7.83 3.48
N GLY A 187 -11.00 -7.54 3.36
CA GLY A 187 -10.13 -7.06 4.44
C GLY A 187 -10.53 -5.75 5.11
N LEU A 188 -11.55 -5.04 4.61
CA LEU A 188 -12.23 -3.98 5.35
C LEU A 188 -13.13 -4.61 6.42
N ARG A 189 -12.55 -5.08 7.53
CA ARG A 189 -13.36 -5.33 8.73
C ARG A 189 -14.02 -4.00 9.11
N PRO A 190 -15.36 -3.95 9.32
CA PRO A 190 -15.96 -2.78 9.95
C PRO A 190 -15.29 -2.59 11.31
N SER A 191 -14.86 -1.35 11.57
CA SER A 191 -14.37 -0.94 12.89
C SER A 191 -15.42 -1.33 13.94
N PRO A 192 -15.04 -1.90 15.10
CA PRO A 192 -15.96 -2.19 16.19
C PRO A 192 -16.36 -0.87 16.86
N ALA A 193 -17.19 -0.09 16.18
CA ALA A 193 -17.73 1.16 16.68
C ALA A 193 -19.17 1.30 16.19
N ASP A 194 -20.00 0.30 16.54
CA ASP A 194 -21.45 0.42 16.64
C ASP A 194 -21.91 -0.58 17.71
N GLY A 195 -21.67 -0.20 18.96
CA GLY A 195 -21.96 -1.01 20.13
C GLY A 195 -22.08 -0.16 21.38
N SER A 196 -22.72 1.02 21.31
CA SER A 196 -23.28 1.72 22.47
C SER A 196 -24.05 2.97 22.03
N ALA A 197 -25.30 2.76 21.66
CA ALA A 197 -26.36 3.72 21.93
C ALA A 197 -27.53 2.90 22.53
N GLN A 198 -27.56 2.85 23.86
CA GLN A 198 -28.79 2.66 24.63
C GLN A 198 -29.14 4.01 25.24
#